data_AF-A0A650M6M1-F1
#
_entry.id   AF-A0A650M6M1-F1
#
_cell.length_a   1.000
_cell.length_b   1.000
_cell.length_c   1.000
_cell.angle_alpha   90.00
_cell.angle_beta   90.00
_cell.angle_gamma   90.00
#
_symmetry.space_group_name_H-M   'P 1'
#
loop_
_entity.id
_entity.type
_entity.pdbx_description
1 polymer ?
#
loop_
_entity_poly.entity_id
_entity_poly.type
_entity_poly.pdbx_seq_one_letter_code
_entity_poly.pdbx_strand_id
1 'polypeptide(L)'
;MLNEKKKLLIDEADKQVKVLKNLKKWLRNFMGFSTIGLVIACWGIQGTTLQFAFGIIGIIIMIVCTILSIIINMGIKNGEKNVKKILKIVGQL
;
A
#
# COMPACT_ATOMS: atom_id res chain seq x y z
N MET A 1 -28.34 -20.52 13.25
CA MET A 1 -27.90 -20.08 11.90
C MET A 1 -27.47 -18.61 11.83
N LEU A 2 -28.29 -17.65 12.29
CA LEU A 2 -27.94 -16.21 12.21
C LEU A 2 -26.68 -15.84 13.02
N ASN A 3 -26.54 -16.38 14.23
CA ASN A 3 -25.38 -16.12 15.09
C ASN A 3 -24.07 -16.67 14.50
N GLU A 4 -24.11 -17.81 13.81
CA GLU A 4 -22.94 -18.38 13.14
C GLU A 4 -22.53 -17.53 11.92
N LYS A 5 -23.48 -17.05 11.11
CA LYS A 5 -23.18 -16.09 10.03
C LYS A 5 -22.56 -14.80 10.55
N LYS A 6 -23.06 -14.26 11.67
CA LYS A 6 -22.47 -13.06 12.30
C LYS A 6 -21.04 -13.31 12.78
N LYS A 7 -20.76 -14.47 13.40
CA LYS A 7 -19.40 -14.84 13.82
C LYS A 7 -18.43 -14.91 12.63
N LEU A 8 -18.85 -15.53 11.53
CA LEU A 8 -18.03 -15.64 10.31
C LEU A 8 -17.69 -14.25 9.72
N LEU A 9 -18.67 -13.35 9.69
CA LEU A 9 -18.46 -11.97 9.23
C LEU A 9 -17.48 -11.21 10.12
N ILE A 10 -17.58 -11.37 11.45
CA ILE A 10 -16.64 -10.74 12.39
C ILE A 10 -15.21 -11.30 12.19
N ASP A 11 -15.06 -12.62 12.05
CA ASP A 11 -13.76 -13.23 11.77
C ASP A 11 -13.15 -12.75 10.44
N GLU A 12 -13.98 -12.58 9.40
CA GLU A 12 -13.54 -12.01 8.12
C GLU A 12 -13.08 -10.55 8.28
N ALA A 13 -13.84 -9.74 9.02
CA ALA A 13 -13.49 -8.35 9.31
C ALA A 13 -12.15 -8.26 10.06
N ASP A 14 -11.92 -9.11 11.06
CA ASP A 14 -10.67 -9.16 11.81
C ASP A 14 -9.47 -9.55 10.93
N LYS A 15 -9.65 -10.53 10.04
CA LYS A 15 -8.64 -10.90 9.04
C LYS A 15 -8.34 -9.73 8.09
N GLN A 16 -9.36 -9.05 7.58
CA GLN A 16 -9.19 -7.89 6.72
C GLN A 16 -8.48 -6.74 7.44
N VAL A 17 -8.79 -6.48 8.73
CA VAL A 17 -8.09 -5.46 9.54
C VAL A 17 -6.60 -5.78 9.68
N LYS A 18 -6.24 -7.05 9.90
CA LYS A 18 -4.82 -7.48 9.94
C LYS A 18 -4.12 -7.22 8.61
N VAL A 19 -4.77 -7.55 7.49
CA VAL A 19 -4.23 -7.28 6.14
C VAL A 19 -4.08 -5.77 5.90
N LEU A 20 -5.07 -4.96 6.26
CA LEU A 20 -5.02 -3.49 6.14
C LEU A 20 -3.85 -2.90 6.91
N LYS A 21 -3.55 -3.39 8.12
CA LYS A 21 -2.38 -2.96 8.89
C LYS A 21 -1.06 -3.24 8.13
N ASN A 22 -0.95 -4.41 7.51
CA ASN A 22 0.21 -4.75 6.70
C ASN A 22 0.28 -3.88 5.44
N LEU A 23 -0.83 -3.68 4.71
CA LEU A 23 -0.87 -2.81 3.54
C LEU A 23 -0.44 -1.37 3.87
N LYS A 24 -0.87 -0.82 5.02
CA LYS A 24 -0.42 0.50 5.49
C LYS A 24 1.09 0.54 5.73
N LYS A 25 1.68 -0.52 6.28
CA LYS A 25 3.15 -0.64 6.45
C LYS A 25 3.86 -0.72 5.10
N TRP A 26 3.33 -1.50 4.16
CA TRP A 26 3.89 -1.64 2.82
C TRP A 26 3.82 -0.33 2.04
N LEU A 27 2.69 0.38 2.10
CA LEU A 27 2.53 1.72 1.50
C LEU A 27 3.61 2.68 1.99
N ARG A 28 3.85 2.73 3.31
CA ARG A 28 4.90 3.58 3.89
C ARG A 28 6.29 3.21 3.37
N ASN A 29 6.59 1.92 3.25
CA ASN A 29 7.87 1.46 2.73
C ASN A 29 8.06 1.84 1.25
N PHE A 30 7.05 1.65 0.40
CA PHE A 30 7.13 2.02 -1.01
C PHE A 30 7.23 3.53 -1.22
N MET A 31 6.54 4.34 -0.42
CA MET A 31 6.75 5.80 -0.44
C MET A 31 8.19 6.15 -0.08
N GLY A 32 8.78 5.50 0.94
CA GLY A 32 10.20 5.66 1.29
C GLY A 32 11.15 5.27 0.17
N PHE A 33 10.93 4.13 -0.47
CA PHE A 33 11.74 3.69 -1.63
C PHE A 33 11.60 4.63 -2.83
N SER A 34 10.41 5.17 -3.08
CA SER A 34 10.20 6.17 -4.13
C SER A 34 11.03 7.42 -3.88
N THR A 35 11.04 7.92 -2.64
CA THR A 35 11.89 9.06 -2.23
C THR A 35 13.38 8.77 -2.39
N ILE A 36 13.85 7.58 -2.03
CA ILE A 36 15.25 7.18 -2.24
C ILE A 36 15.57 7.13 -3.74
N GLY A 37 14.67 6.58 -4.55
CA GLY A 37 14.79 6.55 -6.02
C GLY A 37 14.92 7.96 -6.60
N LEU A 38 14.13 8.92 -6.09
CA LEU A 38 14.22 10.33 -6.48
C LEU A 38 15.59 10.94 -6.15
N VAL A 39 16.13 10.69 -4.95
CA VAL A 39 17.47 11.18 -4.56
C VAL A 39 18.55 10.62 -5.49
N ILE A 40 18.50 9.31 -5.79
CA ILE A 40 19.43 8.65 -6.71
C ILE A 40 19.27 9.24 -8.13
N ALA A 41 18.04 9.48 -8.57
CA ALA A 41 17.77 10.11 -9.87
C ALA A 41 18.37 11.51 -9.96
N CYS A 42 18.09 12.38 -8.99
CA CYS A 42 18.60 13.75 -8.96
C CYS A 42 20.13 13.79 -8.93
N TRP A 43 20.78 12.91 -8.15
CA TRP A 43 22.23 12.81 -8.11
C TRP A 43 22.82 12.25 -9.41
N GLY A 44 22.20 11.19 -9.94
CA GLY A 44 22.72 10.47 -11.10
C GLY A 44 22.64 11.25 -12.41
N ILE A 45 21.56 12.01 -12.63
CA ILE A 45 21.35 12.79 -13.87
C ILE A 45 22.42 13.88 -14.06
N GLN A 46 23.02 14.37 -12.97
CA GLN A 46 24.07 15.39 -13.02
C GLN A 46 25.46 14.83 -13.36
N GLY A 47 25.60 13.50 -13.40
CA GLY A 47 26.89 12.83 -13.62
C GLY A 47 27.19 12.50 -15.08
N THR A 48 28.44 12.11 -15.36
CA THR A 48 28.96 12.00 -16.74
C THR A 48 28.62 10.69 -17.46
N THR A 49 28.68 9.53 -16.79
CA THR A 49 28.42 8.22 -17.46
C THR A 49 27.82 7.18 -16.52
N LEU A 50 28.60 6.65 -15.57
CA LEU A 50 28.12 5.62 -14.64
C LEU A 50 27.00 6.16 -13.73
N GLN A 51 27.17 7.38 -13.25
CA GLN A 51 26.18 8.10 -12.45
C GLN A 51 24.87 8.31 -13.23
N PHE A 52 24.95 8.63 -14.52
CA PHE A 52 23.77 8.80 -15.37
C PHE A 52 22.95 7.51 -15.48
N ALA A 53 23.62 6.36 -15.63
CA ALA A 53 22.97 5.05 -15.62
C ALA A 53 22.24 4.78 -14.28
N PHE A 54 22.88 5.08 -13.14
CA PHE A 54 22.21 5.02 -11.84
C PHE A 54 21.02 6.00 -11.73
N GLY A 55 21.12 7.17 -12.35
CA GLY A 55 20.03 8.13 -12.44
C GLY A 55 18.79 7.54 -13.10
N ILE A 56 18.96 6.88 -14.25
CA ILE A 56 17.87 6.18 -14.96
C ILE A 56 17.26 5.08 -14.08
N ILE A 57 18.10 4.28 -13.43
CA ILE A 57 17.63 3.23 -12.51
C ILE A 57 16.80 3.83 -11.36
N GLY A 58 17.25 4.95 -10.80
CA GLY A 58 16.53 5.70 -9.77
C GLY A 58 15.13 6.14 -10.22
N ILE A 59 15.01 6.67 -11.45
CA ILE A 59 13.72 7.03 -12.05
C ILE A 59 12.80 5.82 -12.17
N ILE A 60 13.30 4.69 -12.68
CA ILE A 60 12.51 3.47 -12.84
C ILE A 60 11.98 2.98 -11.49
N ILE A 61 12.85 2.92 -10.46
CA ILE A 61 12.47 2.52 -9.11
C ILE A 61 11.39 3.46 -8.55
N MET A 62 11.58 4.77 -8.71
CA MET A 62 10.63 5.78 -8.26
C MET A 62 9.24 5.57 -8.88
N ILE A 63 9.17 5.41 -10.21
CA ILE A 63 7.90 5.22 -10.92
C ILE A 63 7.21 3.93 -10.45
N VAL A 64 7.93 2.81 -10.39
CA VAL A 64 7.36 1.52 -9.95
C VAL A 64 6.83 1.61 -8.52
N CYS A 65 7.62 2.18 -7.59
CA CYS A 65 7.20 2.34 -6.20
C CYS A 65 5.98 3.26 -6.06
N THR A 66 5.88 4.32 -6.86
CA THR A 66 4.73 5.22 -6.88
C THR A 66 3.47 4.51 -7.39
N ILE A 67 3.56 3.75 -8.49
CA ILE A 67 2.43 2.96 -9.01
C ILE A 67 1.95 1.93 -7.97
N LEU A 68 2.87 1.19 -7.35
CA LEU A 68 2.53 0.24 -6.29
C LEU A 68 1.87 0.93 -5.09
N SER A 69 2.36 2.11 -4.70
CA SER A 69 1.76 2.91 -3.63
C SER A 69 0.32 3.31 -3.94
N ILE A 70 0.03 3.70 -5.18
CA ILE A 70 -1.33 4.02 -5.63
C ILE A 70 -2.25 2.80 -5.52
N ILE A 71 -1.81 1.65 -6.04
CA ILE A 71 -2.58 0.39 -5.99
C ILE A 71 -2.86 -0.02 -4.54
N ILE A 72 -1.85 0.02 -3.67
CA ILE A 72 -2.00 -0.32 -2.25
C ILE A 72 -2.95 0.66 -1.55
N ASN A 73 -2.85 1.96 -1.83
CA ASN A 73 -3.75 2.97 -1.27
C ASN A 73 -5.21 2.74 -1.69
N MET A 74 -5.45 2.36 -2.95
CA MET A 74 -6.78 1.95 -3.41
C MET A 74 -7.27 0.71 -2.66
N GLY A 75 -6.40 -0.30 -2.50
CA GLY A 75 -6.70 -1.50 -1.71
C GLY A 75 -7.07 -1.19 -0.26
N ILE A 76 -6.35 -0.29 0.40
CA ILE A 76 -6.65 0.16 1.77
C ILE A 76 -8.03 0.83 1.84
N LYS A 77 -8.31 1.78 0.95
CA LYS A 77 -9.60 2.50 0.92
C LYS A 77 -10.78 1.53 0.70
N ASN A 78 -10.62 0.55 -0.17
CA ASN A 78 -11.66 -0.43 -0.46
C ASN A 78 -11.83 -1.43 0.69
N GLY A 79 -10.73 -1.93 1.27
CA GLY A 79 -10.79 -2.83 2.43
C GLY A 79 -11.40 -2.16 3.66
N GLU A 80 -11.09 -0.90 3.94
CA GLU A 80 -11.73 -0.15 5.04
C GLU A 80 -13.24 0.03 4.83
N LYS A 81 -13.69 0.25 3.59
CA LYS A 81 -15.12 0.29 3.25
C LYS A 81 -15.78 -1.08 3.46
N ASN A 82 -15.11 -2.16 3.08
CA ASN A 82 -15.61 -3.53 3.25
C ASN A 82 -15.76 -3.89 4.73
N VAL A 83 -14.75 -3.62 5.56
CA VAL A 83 -14.82 -3.82 7.01
C VAL A 83 -15.96 -3.01 7.62
N LYS A 84 -16.10 -1.72 7.28
CA LYS A 84 -17.21 -0.89 7.76
C LYS A 84 -18.59 -1.45 7.37
N LYS A 85 -18.72 -1.95 6.14
CA LYS A 85 -19.98 -2.58 5.67
C LYS A 85 -20.30 -3.84 6.49
N ILE A 86 -19.30 -4.66 6.78
CA ILE A 86 -19.47 -5.85 7.62
C ILE A 86 -19.91 -5.47 9.03
N LEU A 87 -19.22 -4.52 9.68
CA LEU A 87 -19.52 -4.07 11.04
C LEU A 87 -20.96 -3.52 11.16
N LYS A 88 -21.41 -2.79 10.13
CA LYS A 88 -22.80 -2.30 10.04
C LYS A 88 -23.82 -3.43 9.94
N ILE A 89 -23.52 -4.49 9.19
CA ILE A 89 -24.41 -5.66 9.03
C ILE A 89 -24.54 -6.43 10.36
N VAL A 90 -23.46 -6.54 11.13
CA VAL A 90 -23.47 -7.26 12.42
C VAL A 90 -24.01 -6.44 13.59
N GLY A 91 -24.21 -5.12 13.40
CA GLY A 91 -24.77 -4.20 14.38
C GLY A 91 -23.75 -3.65 15.39
N GLN A 92 -22.47 -3.59 15.00
CA GLN A 92 -21.38 -3.03 15.83
C GLN A 92 -21.04 -1.56 15.48
N LEU A 93 -21.73 -0.99 14.49
CA LEU A 93 -21.54 0.37 13.94
C LEU A 93 -22.84 0.83 13.27
#